data_AF-A0A967WFY6-F1
#
_entry.id   AF-A0A967WFY6-F1
#
_cell.length_a   1.000
_cell.length_b   1.000
_cell.length_c   1.000
_cell.angle_alpha   90.00
_cell.angle_beta   90.00
_cell.angle_gamma   90.00
#
_symmetry.space_group_name_H-M   'P 1'
#
loop_
_entity.id
_entity.type
_entity.pdbx_description
1 polymer ?
#
loop_
_entity_poly.entity_id
_entity_poly.type
_entity_poly.pdbx_seq_one_letter_code
_entity_poly.pdbx_strand_id
1 'polypeptide(L)'
;GVVVFDAVAGVEPQSETVWRQAQGFGVPLIAFINKMDKLGADFAHAVETIRERLSANPVAVQWPIGSESGFRGLVDLLEMQAIVWTDEMGASPEVV
;
A
#
# COMPACT_ATOMS: atom_id res chain seq x y z
N GLY A 1 8.62 -12.20 -2.46
CA GLY A 1 7.75 -12.24 -1.27
C GLY A 1 6.88 -11.00 -1.25
N VAL A 2 5.73 -11.06 -0.60
CA VAL A 2 4.84 -9.91 -0.40
C VAL A 2 4.70 -9.70 1.10
N VAL A 3 4.90 -8.46 1.55
CA VAL A 3 4.67 -8.06 2.94
C VAL A 3 3.51 -7.08 2.94
N VAL A 4 2.49 -7.39 3.74
CA VAL A 4 1.29 -6.58 3.84
C VAL A 4 1.40 -5.66 5.06
N PHE A 5 1.18 -4.36 4.84
CA PHE A 5 1.16 -3.33 5.87
C PHE A 5 -0.26 -2.77 6.01
N ASP A 6 -0.63 -2.37 7.22
CA ASP A 6 -1.90 -1.72 7.48
C ASP A 6 -1.79 -0.21 7.18
N ALA A 7 -2.72 0.35 6.40
CA ALA A 7 -2.70 1.77 6.03
C ALA A 7 -2.84 2.72 7.22
N VAL A 8 -3.38 2.26 8.35
CA VAL A 8 -3.52 3.09 9.56
C VAL A 8 -2.24 3.07 10.39
N ALA A 9 -1.64 1.89 10.57
CA ALA A 9 -0.50 1.71 11.47
C ALA A 9 0.87 1.81 10.78
N GLY A 10 0.94 1.55 9.48
CA GLY A 10 2.19 1.43 8.73
C GLY A 10 3.02 0.23 9.17
N VAL A 11 4.31 0.45 9.43
CA VAL A 11 5.24 -0.59 9.92
C VAL A 11 5.04 -0.85 11.40
N GLU A 12 4.63 -2.08 11.72
CA GLU A 12 4.53 -2.62 13.08
C GLU A 12 5.72 -3.50 13.44
N PRO A 13 6.05 -3.70 14.74
CA PRO A 13 7.21 -4.50 15.18
C PRO A 13 7.26 -5.93 14.58
N GLN A 14 6.09 -6.54 14.39
CA GLN A 14 5.98 -7.86 13.77
C GLN A 14 6.32 -7.82 12.28
N SER A 15 5.79 -6.84 11.55
CA SER A 15 6.09 -6.65 10.12
C SER A 15 7.56 -6.32 9.87
N GLU A 16 8.21 -5.58 10.78
CA GLU A 16 9.65 -5.30 10.71
C GLU A 16 10.49 -6.57 10.86
N THR A 17 10.12 -7.44 11.80
CA THR A 17 10.85 -8.70 12.01
C THR A 17 10.77 -9.58 10.75
N VAL A 18 9.59 -9.70 10.16
CA VAL A 18 9.39 -10.44 8.90
C VAL A 18 10.20 -9.82 7.75
N TRP A 19 10.19 -8.49 7.65
CA TRP A 19 10.93 -7.77 6.62
C TRP A 19 12.44 -8.00 6.74
N ARG A 20 13.01 -7.85 7.94
CA ARG A 20 14.45 -8.06 8.19
C ARG A 20 14.87 -9.50 7.93
N GLN A 21 14.04 -10.47 8.30
CA GLN A 21 14.31 -11.89 8.00
C GLN A 21 14.38 -12.12 6.48
N ALA A 22 13.38 -11.64 5.73
CA ALA A 22 13.35 -11.82 4.29
C ALA A 22 14.51 -11.11 3.58
N GLN A 23 14.90 -9.91 4.02
CA GLN A 23 16.11 -9.23 3.55
C GLN A 23 17.37 -10.06 3.84
N GLY A 24 17.51 -10.63 5.03
CA GLY A 24 18.66 -11.46 5.41
C GLY A 24 18.84 -12.70 4.52
N PHE A 25 17.75 -13.22 3.97
CA PHE A 25 17.77 -14.34 3.01
C PHE A 25 17.88 -13.88 1.53
N GLY A 26 18.01 -12.58 1.26
CA GLY A 26 18.11 -12.05 -0.10
C GLY A 26 16.82 -12.22 -0.91
N VAL A 27 15.67 -12.34 -0.25
CA VAL A 27 14.38 -12.52 -0.93
C VAL A 27 13.91 -11.17 -1.50
N PRO A 28 13.56 -11.08 -2.80
CA PRO A 28 12.92 -9.88 -3.34
C PRO A 28 11.55 -9.63 -2.70
N LEU A 29 11.26 -8.39 -2.32
CA LEU A 29 10.03 -8.02 -1.59
C LEU A 29 9.21 -6.95 -2.30
N ILE A 30 7.90 -7.14 -2.28
CA ILE A 30 6.89 -6.13 -2.62
C ILE A 30 6.15 -5.76 -1.34
N ALA A 31 5.98 -4.46 -1.09
CA ALA A 31 5.15 -3.95 -0.01
C ALA A 31 3.73 -3.70 -0.53
N PHE A 32 2.72 -4.25 0.16
CA PHE A 32 1.32 -4.03 -0.15
C PHE A 32 0.64 -3.32 1.03
N ILE A 33 0.20 -2.08 0.82
CA ILE A 33 -0.53 -1.31 1.84
C ILE A 33 -2.02 -1.63 1.70
N ASN A 34 -2.61 -2.16 2.77
CA ASN A 34 -3.98 -2.67 2.78
C ASN A 34 -4.87 -1.86 3.74
N LYS A 35 -6.19 -2.04 3.62
CA LYS A 35 -7.23 -1.44 4.47
C LYS A 35 -7.32 0.08 4.34
N MET A 36 -7.17 0.58 3.11
CA MET A 36 -7.35 2.00 2.79
C MET A 36 -8.76 2.53 3.07
N ASP A 37 -9.74 1.64 3.25
CA ASP A 37 -11.13 1.92 3.61
C ASP A 37 -11.35 2.28 5.09
N LYS A 38 -10.34 2.07 5.95
CA LYS A 38 -10.47 2.32 7.39
C LYS A 38 -10.30 3.79 7.77
N LEU A 39 -10.97 4.20 8.85
CA LEU A 39 -10.73 5.47 9.52
C LEU A 39 -9.26 5.60 9.94
N GLY A 40 -8.62 6.72 9.60
CA GLY A 40 -7.21 6.97 9.85
C GLY A 40 -6.26 6.34 8.84
N ALA A 41 -6.76 5.78 7.73
CA ALA A 41 -5.90 5.23 6.68
C ALA A 41 -5.16 6.34 5.93
N ASP A 42 -3.83 6.27 5.94
CA ASP A 42 -2.96 7.22 5.25
C ASP A 42 -1.82 6.47 4.55
N PHE A 43 -1.93 6.39 3.23
CA PHE A 43 -0.94 5.72 2.39
C PHE A 43 0.43 6.41 2.43
N ALA A 44 0.47 7.74 2.40
CA ALA A 44 1.72 8.48 2.39
C ALA A 44 2.45 8.29 3.73
N HIS A 45 1.71 8.33 4.84
CA HIS A 45 2.25 8.01 6.14
C HIS A 45 2.79 6.56 6.20
N ALA A 46 2.01 5.58 5.73
CA ALA A 46 2.45 4.18 5.72
C ALA A 46 3.73 3.99 4.90
N VAL A 47 3.86 4.62 3.73
CA VAL A 47 5.08 4.61 2.92
C VAL A 47 6.26 5.25 3.67
N GLU A 48 6.04 6.35 4.37
CA GLU A 48 7.10 7.00 5.16
C GLU A 48 7.57 6.10 6.30
N THR A 49 6.66 5.41 7.00
CA THR A 49 7.07 4.45 8.03
C THR A 49 7.93 3.31 7.48
N ILE A 50 7.68 2.86 6.24
CA ILE A 50 8.52 1.87 5.54
C ILE A 50 9.92 2.44 5.29
N ARG A 51 10.01 3.68 4.82
CA ARG A 51 11.29 4.37 4.60
C ARG A 51 12.09 4.47 5.89
N GLU A 52 11.48 4.99 6.96
CA GLU A 52 12.14 5.29 8.22
C GLU A 52 12.46 4.03 9.04
N ARG A 53 11.46 3.17 9.30
CA ARG A 53 11.61 2.03 10.21
C ARG A 53 12.36 0.86 9.59
N LEU A 54 12.16 0.61 8.31
CA LEU A 54 12.81 -0.50 7.60
C LEU A 54 14.10 -0.08 6.92
N SER A 55 14.45 1.22 6.97
CA SER A 55 15.59 1.80 6.24
C SER A 55 15.57 1.39 4.75
N ALA A 56 14.37 1.33 4.18
CA ALA A 56 14.13 0.92 2.80
C ALA A 56 13.98 2.15 1.89
N ASN A 57 14.05 1.93 0.57
CA ASN A 57 13.75 2.95 -0.43
C ASN A 57 12.44 2.60 -1.17
N PRO A 58 11.26 2.80 -0.56
CA PRO A 58 10.00 2.47 -1.19
C PRO A 58 9.75 3.35 -2.40
N VAL A 59 9.24 2.74 -3.46
CA VAL A 59 8.78 3.42 -4.68
C VAL A 59 7.31 3.10 -4.85
N ALA A 60 6.46 4.12 -4.81
CA ALA A 60 5.04 3.93 -5.06
C ALA A 60 4.82 3.60 -6.55
N VAL A 61 4.19 2.46 -6.81
CA VAL A 61 3.76 2.05 -8.16
C VAL A 61 2.29 2.39 -8.41
N GLN A 62 1.51 2.49 -7.33
CA GLN A 62 0.10 2.85 -7.33
C GLN A 62 -0.14 3.90 -6.24
N TRP A 63 -1.07 4.81 -6.50
CA TRP A 63 -1.49 5.85 -5.55
C TRP A 63 -3.00 5.79 -5.31
N PRO A 64 -3.49 5.70 -4.07
CA PRO A 64 -4.92 5.57 -3.82
C PRO A 64 -5.70 6.84 -4.18
N ILE A 65 -6.92 6.66 -4.68
CA ILE A 65 -7.88 7.73 -4.93
C ILE A 65 -8.85 7.78 -3.74
N GLY A 66 -8.69 8.83 -2.93
CA GLY A 66 -9.41 8.97 -1.67
C GLY A 66 -8.81 8.11 -0.56
N SER A 67 -9.40 8.21 0.63
CA SER A 67 -9.05 7.45 1.83
C SER A 67 -10.31 7.19 2.64
N GLU A 68 -10.24 6.24 3.56
CA GLU A 68 -11.35 5.86 4.44
C GLU A 68 -12.61 5.52 3.64
N SER A 69 -13.77 6.03 4.04
CA SER A 69 -15.04 5.89 3.30
C SER A 69 -15.02 6.51 1.90
N GLY A 70 -14.04 7.36 1.59
CA GLY A 70 -13.83 7.95 0.27
C GLY A 70 -12.89 7.15 -0.64
N PHE A 71 -12.28 6.07 -0.14
CA PHE A 71 -11.43 5.20 -0.95
C PHE A 71 -12.26 4.50 -2.02
N ARG A 72 -11.93 4.76 -3.29
CA ARG A 72 -12.74 4.30 -4.44
C ARG A 72 -11.92 3.82 -5.63
N GLY A 73 -10.60 3.82 -5.51
CA GLY A 73 -9.75 3.61 -6.67
C GLY A 73 -8.28 3.80 -6.39
N LEU A 74 -7.50 3.66 -7.44
CA LEU A 74 -6.08 3.91 -7.45
C LEU A 74 -5.64 4.47 -8.80
N VAL A 75 -4.57 5.25 -8.80
CA VAL A 75 -3.85 5.68 -9.99
C VAL A 75 -2.67 4.74 -10.16
N ASP A 76 -2.59 4.07 -11.31
CA ASP A 76 -1.39 3.38 -11.74
C ASP A 76 -0.37 4.41 -12.25
N LEU A 77 0.77 4.51 -11.59
CA LEU A 77 1.81 5.49 -11.91
C LEU A 77 2.76 5.00 -13.01
N LEU A 78 2.70 3.72 -13.38
CA LEU A 78 3.49 3.15 -14.47
C LEU A 78 2.81 3.43 -15.82
N GLU A 79 1.50 3.21 -15.88
CA GLU A 79 0.70 3.43 -17.09
C GLU A 79 0.05 4.83 -17.13
N MET A 80 0.11 5.56 -16.03
CA MET A 80 -0.51 6.89 -15.85
C MET A 80 -2.03 6.86 -16.07
N GLN A 81 -2.69 5.83 -15.52
CA GLN A 81 -4.14 5.60 -15.65
C GLN A 81 -4.82 5.58 -14.29
N ALA A 82 -6.05 6.09 -14.21
CA ALA A 82 -6.87 5.99 -13.01
C ALA A 82 -7.80 4.78 -13.12
N ILE A 83 -7.82 3.94 -12.08
CA ILE A 83 -8.67 2.76 -11.95
C ILE A 83 -9.65 3.04 -10.82
N VAL A 84 -10.93 3.19 -11.16
CA VAL A 84 -11.99 3.56 -10.21
C VAL A 84 -13.04 2.47 -10.18
N TRP A 85 -13.42 2.03 -8.99
CA TRP A 85 -14.54 1.11 -8.81
C TRP A 85 -15.80 1.92 -8.51
N THR A 86 -16.79 1.80 -9.39
CA THR A 86 -18.07 2.51 -9.29
C THR A 86 -19.17 1.66 -8.66
N ASP A 87 -18.92 0.35 -8.47
CA ASP A 87 -19.84 -0.59 -7.84
C ASP A 87 -19.43 -0.98 -6.41
N GLU A 88 -20.40 -1.16 -5.51
CA GLU A 88 -20.14 -1.64 -4.14
C GLU A 88 -19.60 -3.08 -4.11
N MET A 89 -19.81 -3.85 -5.20
CA MET A 89 -19.33 -5.23 -5.33
C MET A 89 -17.89 -5.33 -5.90
N GLY A 90 -17.31 -4.24 -6.38
CA GLY A 90 -15.94 -4.19 -6.91
C GLY A 90 -15.71 -5.04 -8.17
N ALA A 91 -16.75 -5.39 -8.92
CA ALA A 91 -16.69 -6.42 -9.97
C ALA A 91 -16.13 -5.89 -11.28
N SER A 92 -16.21 -4.58 -11.54
CA SER A 92 -15.71 -4.00 -12.80
C SER A 92 -15.14 -2.59 -12.57
N PRO A 93 -13.81 -2.44 -12.60
CA PRO A 93 -13.21 -1.11 -12.57
C PRO A 93 -13.40 -0.38 -13.90
N GLU A 94 -13.61 0.93 -13.82
CA GLU A 94 -13.50 1.86 -14.93
C GLU A 94 -12.07 2.41 -14.99
N VAL A 95 -11.45 2.30 -16.16
CA VAL A 95 -10.12 2.86 -16.43
C VAL A 95 -10.29 4.20 -17.15
N VAL A 96 -9.74 5.27 -16.57
CA VAL A 96 -9.84 6.66 -17.02
C VAL A 96 -8.47 7.24 -17.31
#